data_AF-A0A7X3ZVW5-F1
#
_entry.id   AF-A0A7X3ZVW5-F1
#
_cell.length_a   1.000
_cell.length_b   1.000
_cell.length_c   1.000
_cell.angle_alpha   90.00
_cell.angle_beta   90.00
_cell.angle_gamma   90.00
#
_symmetry.space_group_name_H-M   'P 1'
#
loop_
_entity.id
_entity.type
_entity.pdbx_description
1 polymer ?
#
loop_
_entity_poly.entity_id
_entity_poly.type
_entity_poly.pdbx_seq_one_letter_code
_entity_poly.pdbx_strand_id
1 'polypeptide(L)' 'MTTKRIHPAALMHAEEYRAGKISRREFLTRATALGVAASAAYGLIGASAPVQAGSHAKMGGTMRIQMEVRALKEPR' A
#
# COMPACT_ATOMS: atom_id res chain seq x y z
N MET A 1 -11.55 -27.25 4.20
CA MET A 1 -10.45 -26.29 4.47
C MET A 1 -11.06 -25.04 5.08
N THR A 2 -10.83 -24.82 6.37
CA THR A 2 -11.56 -23.82 7.15
C THR A 2 -11.13 -22.41 6.75
N THR A 3 -12.04 -21.64 6.18
CA THR A 3 -11.92 -20.22 5.77
C THR A 3 -11.73 -19.25 6.94
N LYS A 4 -11.37 -19.73 8.14
CA LYS A 4 -11.23 -18.99 9.40
C LYS A 4 -10.05 -18.01 9.43
N ARG A 5 -9.45 -17.67 8.28
CA ARG A 5 -8.26 -16.81 8.17
C ARG A 5 -8.52 -15.48 7.46
N ILE A 6 -9.66 -15.29 6.80
CA ILE A 6 -9.98 -14.06 6.07
C ILE A 6 -11.22 -13.43 6.71
N HIS A 7 -11.13 -12.14 7.02
CA HIS A 7 -12.25 -11.40 7.60
C HIS A 7 -13.44 -11.40 6.62
N PRO A 8 -14.68 -11.71 7.04
CA PRO A 8 -15.83 -11.79 6.14
C PRO A 8 -16.08 -10.50 5.34
N ALA A 9 -15.88 -9.33 5.95
CA ALA A 9 -16.01 -8.05 5.25
C ALA A 9 -14.99 -7.86 4.10
N ALA A 10 -13.85 -8.55 4.12
CA ALA A 10 -12.92 -8.52 2.99
C ALA A 10 -13.49 -9.24 1.75
N LEU A 11 -14.31 -10.29 1.95
CA LEU A 11 -15.03 -10.94 0.85
C LEU A 11 -16.14 -10.04 0.30
N MET A 12 -16.88 -9.37 1.19
CA MET A 12 -17.88 -8.36 0.79
C MET A 12 -17.25 -7.26 -0.08
N HIS A 13 -16.11 -6.70 0.34
CA HIS A 13 -15.39 -5.70 -0.46
C HIS A 13 -14.84 -6.26 -1.78
N ALA A 14 -14.48 -7.55 -1.83
CA ALA A 14 -14.07 -8.19 -3.08
C ALA A 14 -15.23 -8.25 -4.09
N GLU A 15 -16.46 -8.51 -3.62
CA GLU A 15 -17.65 -8.45 -4.47
C GLU A 15 -17.99 -7.01 -4.89
N GLU A 16 -17.85 -6.04 -4.00
CA GLU A 16 -18.02 -4.62 -4.35
C GLU A 16 -17.04 -4.18 -5.43
N TYR A 17 -15.79 -4.64 -5.35
CA TYR A 17 -14.78 -4.40 -6.39
C TYR A 17 -15.16 -5.06 -7.72
N ARG A 18 -15.58 -6.34 -7.71
CA ARG A 18 -16.03 -7.05 -8.92
C ARG A 18 -17.28 -6.41 -9.55
N ALA A 19 -18.15 -5.85 -8.72
CA ALA A 19 -19.30 -5.07 -9.16
C ALA A 19 -18.93 -3.64 -9.63
N GLY A 20 -17.66 -3.25 -9.60
CA GLY A 20 -17.19 -1.93 -10.03
C GLY A 20 -17.58 -0.78 -9.09
N LYS A 21 -18.05 -1.09 -7.87
CA LYS A 21 -18.52 -0.08 -6.90
C LYS A 21 -17.40 0.63 -6.17
N ILE A 22 -16.25 -0.04 -6.02
CA ILE A 22 -15.06 0.52 -5.36
C ILE A 22 -13.84 0.34 -6.24
N SER A 23 -12.91 1.29 -6.17
CA SER A 23 -11.66 1.21 -6.91
C SER A 23 -10.72 0.15 -6.33
N ARG A 24 -9.76 -0.34 -7.13
CA ARG A 24 -8.71 -1.27 -6.67
C ARG A 24 -7.99 -0.76 -5.42
N ARG A 25 -7.63 0.53 -5.40
CA ARG A 25 -6.94 1.15 -4.26
C ARG A 25 -7.78 1.08 -2.99
N GLU A 26 -9.07 1.38 -3.11
CA GLU A 26 -10.01 1.38 -2.00
C GLU A 26 -10.26 -0.03 -1.45
N PHE A 27 -10.41 -1.03 -2.33
CA PHE A 27 -10.47 -2.44 -1.92
C PHE A 27 -9.22 -2.84 -1.12
N LEU A 28 -8.02 -2.53 -1.63
CA LEU A 28 -6.77 -2.89 -0.98
C LEU A 28 -6.66 -2.25 0.40
N THR A 29 -7.00 -0.96 0.54
CA THR A 29 -7.01 -0.27 1.83
C THR A 29 -7.96 -0.93 2.83
N ARG A 30 -9.19 -1.25 2.41
CA ARG A 30 -10.18 -1.87 3.31
C ARG A 30 -9.79 -3.31 3.68
N ALA A 31 -9.32 -4.10 2.72
CA ALA A 31 -8.92 -5.48 2.97
C ALA A 31 -7.71 -5.57 3.91
N THR A 32 -6.68 -4.73 3.74
CA THR A 32 -5.50 -4.74 4.61
C THR A 32 -5.80 -4.20 6.01
N ALA A 33 -6.71 -3.22 6.15
CA ALA A 33 -7.19 -2.75 7.45
C ALA A 33 -7.88 -3.87 8.25
N LEU A 34 -8.50 -4.83 7.57
CA LEU A 34 -9.13 -6.02 8.16
C LEU A 34 -8.13 -7.17 8.42
N GLY A 35 -6.83 -6.92 8.27
CA GLY A 35 -5.78 -7.91 8.53
C GLY A 35 -5.49 -8.87 7.38
N VAL A 36 -6.02 -8.61 6.18
CA VAL A 36 -5.70 -9.43 5.00
C VAL A 36 -4.32 -9.03 4.46
N ALA A 37 -3.41 -10.01 4.35
CA ALA A 37 -2.10 -9.79 3.74
C ALA A 37 -2.25 -9.29 2.29
N ALA A 38 -1.35 -8.40 1.84
CA ALA A 38 -1.45 -7.79 0.53
C ALA A 38 -1.50 -8.82 -0.61
N SER A 39 -0.66 -9.87 -0.54
CA SER A 39 -0.66 -10.98 -1.51
C SER A 39 -2.00 -11.73 -1.55
N ALA A 40 -2.62 -11.96 -0.39
CA ALA A 40 -3.93 -12.59 -0.29
C ALA A 40 -5.02 -11.67 -0.85
N ALA A 41 -4.98 -10.36 -0.57
CA ALA A 41 -5.92 -9.39 -1.12
C ALA A 41 -5.87 -9.33 -2.65
N TYR A 42 -4.67 -9.35 -3.26
CA TYR A 42 -4.54 -9.46 -4.72
C TYR A 42 -5.16 -10.75 -5.26
N GLY A 43 -4.97 -11.87 -4.57
CA GLY A 43 -5.61 -13.14 -4.90
C GLY A 43 -7.15 -13.09 -4.84
N LEU A 44 -7.72 -12.40 -3.85
CA LEU A 44 -9.18 -12.27 -3.69
C LEU A 44 -9.85 -11.59 -4.88
N ILE A 45 -9.17 -10.64 -5.52
CA ILE A 45 -9.70 -9.90 -6.68
C ILE A 45 -9.14 -10.38 -8.02
N GLY A 46 -8.34 -11.44 -8.04
CA GLY A 46 -7.70 -11.96 -9.26
C GLY A 46 -6.74 -10.96 -9.91
N ALA A 47 -6.21 -10.00 -9.15
CA ALA A 47 -5.31 -8.99 -9.67
C ALA A 47 -3.86 -9.47 -9.60
N SER A 48 -3.05 -9.08 -10.59
CA SER A 48 -1.60 -9.25 -10.49
C SER A 48 -1.04 -8.42 -9.33
N ALA A 49 -0.10 -9.01 -8.60
CA ALA A 49 0.69 -8.27 -7.64
C ALA A 49 1.42 -7.12 -8.36
N PRO A 50 1.56 -5.95 -7.74
CA PRO A 50 2.25 -4.82 -8.35
C PRO A 50 3.67 -5.24 -8.73
N VAL A 51 4.04 -4.95 -9.98
CA VAL A 51 5.42 -5.08 -10.43
C VAL A 51 6.26 -4.15 -9.58
N GLN A 52 7.34 -4.68 -8.99
CA GLN A 52 8.32 -3.86 -8.29
C GLN A 52 8.96 -2.92 -9.32
N ALA A 53 8.56 -1.64 -9.33
CA ALA A 53 9.14 -0.60 -10.16
C ALA A 53 10.51 -0.18 -9.60
N GLY A 54 11.46 -1.13 -9.60
CA GLY A 54 12.81 -0.94 -9.05
C GLY A 54 13.87 -0.64 -10.10
N SER A 55 13.57 -0.77 -11.40
CA SER A 55 14.56 -0.61 -12.48
C SER A 55 15.15 0.80 -12.59
N HIS A 56 14.48 1.81 -12.04
CA HIS A 56 14.95 3.20 -12.01
C HIS A 56 15.45 3.66 -10.64
N ALA A 57 15.32 2.83 -9.60
CA ALA A 57 15.82 3.15 -8.27
C ALA A 57 17.33 2.92 -8.25
N LYS A 58 18.11 3.96 -8.56
CA LYS A 58 19.56 3.91 -8.37
C LYS A 58 19.82 3.88 -6.86
N MET A 59 20.37 2.78 -6.37
CA MET A 59 20.88 2.72 -5.00
C MET A 59 22.09 3.64 -4.88
N GLY A 60 21.95 4.70 -4.08
CA GLY A 60 22.99 5.71 -3.90
C GLY A 60 22.92 6.88 -4.90
N GLY A 61 23.56 7.99 -4.52
CA GLY A 61 23.59 9.23 -5.28
C GLY A 61 23.86 10.43 -4.37
N THR A 62 24.24 11.57 -4.95
CA THR A 62 24.46 12.81 -4.20
C THR A 62 23.21 13.69 -4.28
N MET A 63 22.48 13.78 -3.18
CA MET A 63 21.35 14.71 -3.04
C MET A 63 21.88 16.06 -2.55
N ARG A 64 21.74 17.11 -3.37
CA ARG A 64 22.06 18.48 -2.96
C ARG A 64 20.83 19.11 -2.33
N ILE A 65 20.84 19.25 -1.00
CA ILE A 65 19.81 19.98 -0.26
C ILE A 65 20.35 21.37 0.04
N GLN A 66 19.67 22.41 -0.42
CA GLN A 66 19.89 23.76 0.08
C GLN A 66 18.89 24.05 1.18
N MET A 67 19.39 24.46 2.35
CA MET A 67 18.56 24.90 3.46
C MET A 67 19.02 26.26 3.95
N GLU A 68 18.07 27.10 4.32
CA GLU A 68 18.34 28.40 4.95
C GLU A 68 18.92 28.15 6.35
N VAL A 69 20.17 28.57 6.57
CA VAL A 69 20.80 28.52 7.90
C VAL A 69 20.53 29.84 8.59
N ARG A 70 19.62 29.83 9.57
CA ARG A 70 19.35 31.00 10.41
C ARG A 70 20.42 31.13 11.50
N ALA A 71 20.80 32.37 11.79
CA ALA A 71 21.77 32.66 12.85
C ALA A 71 21.23 32.17 14.21
N LEU A 72 22.04 31.42 14.95
CA LEU A 72 21.75 31.05 16.32
C LEU A 72 22.00 32.26 17.23
N LYS A 73 20.99 32.71 17.98
CA LYS A 73 21.13 33.86 18.88
C LYS A 73 21.95 33.52 20.12
N GLU A 74 21.80 32.30 20.65
CA GLU A 74 22.60 31.74 21.76
C GLU A 74 22.76 30.22 21.56
N PRO A 75 24.00 29.67 21.60
CA PRO A 75 24.27 28.25 21.38
C PRO A 75 24.39 27.40 22.67
N ARG A 76 23.90 27.90 23.81
CA ARG A 76 23.91 27.20 25.10
C ARG A 76 22.50 27.00 25.63
#